data_AF-Q975S9-F1
#
_entry.id   AF-Q975S9-F1
#
_cell.length_a   1.000
_cell.length_b   1.000
_cell.length_c   1.000
_cell.angle_alpha   90.00
_cell.angle_beta   90.00
_cell.angle_gamma   90.00
#
_symmetry.space_group_name_H-M   'P 1'
#
loop_
_entity.id
_entity.type
_entity.pdbx_description
1 polymer ?
#
loop_
_entity_poly.entity_id
_entity_poly.type
_entity_poly.pdbx_seq_one_letter_code
_entity_poly.pdbx_strand_id
1 'polypeptide(L)'
;MADKQRRYKFGDYILRERKGRYYVYKLETINGEVKERYVAPLIDVVETYIKIMGAGVVPPQWARWDLNPGPPPRQGGVLTRLDDGPIIIF
;
A
#
# COMPACT_ATOMS: atom_id res chain seq x y z
N MET A 1 -5.15 22.94 -13.69
CA MET A 1 -4.35 21.71 -13.85
C MET A 1 -4.89 20.74 -12.84
N ALA A 2 -5.53 19.65 -13.26
CA ALA A 2 -6.15 18.72 -12.31
C ALA A 2 -5.05 18.01 -11.53
N ASP A 3 -4.88 18.34 -10.24
CA ASP A 3 -4.04 17.57 -9.33
C ASP A 3 -4.42 16.10 -9.45
N LYS A 4 -3.53 15.31 -10.05
CA LYS A 4 -3.74 13.89 -10.32
C LYS A 4 -3.82 13.21 -8.95
N GLN A 5 -5.04 13.06 -8.43
CA GLN A 5 -5.27 12.52 -7.09
C GLN A 5 -4.55 11.17 -6.98
N ARG A 6 -3.48 11.13 -6.18
CA ARG A 6 -2.65 9.94 -6.02
C ARG A 6 -3.44 8.93 -5.20
N ARG A 7 -3.88 7.87 -5.88
CA ARG A 7 -4.63 6.74 -5.33
C ARG A 7 -3.75 5.51 -5.43
N TYR A 8 -3.48 4.88 -4.30
CA TYR A 8 -2.70 3.66 -4.21
C TYR A 8 -3.60 2.52 -3.72
N LYS A 9 -3.46 1.32 -4.29
CA LYS A 9 -4.26 0.13 -3.91
C LYS A 9 -3.32 -0.94 -3.37
N PHE A 10 -3.66 -1.52 -2.22
CA PHE A 10 -2.94 -2.58 -1.55
C PHE A 10 -3.93 -3.65 -1.10
N GLY A 11 -4.05 -4.73 -1.90
CA GLY A 11 -5.09 -5.74 -1.68
C GLY A 11 -6.49 -5.11 -1.61
N ASP A 12 -7.16 -5.32 -0.49
CA ASP A 12 -8.48 -4.77 -0.19
C ASP A 12 -8.43 -3.38 0.46
N TYR A 13 -7.28 -2.70 0.45
CA TYR A 13 -7.14 -1.35 0.99
C TYR A 13 -6.75 -0.35 -0.08
N ILE A 14 -7.18 0.90 0.10
CA ILE A 14 -6.84 2.03 -0.76
C ILE A 14 -6.32 3.18 0.10
N LEU A 15 -5.23 3.79 -0.33
CA LEU A 15 -4.76 5.07 0.19
C LEU A 15 -5.14 6.17 -0.80
N ARG A 16 -5.74 7.24 -0.27
CA ARG A 16 -6.05 8.45 -1.03
C ARG A 16 -5.27 9.61 -0.44
N GLU A 17 -4.51 10.29 -1.29
CA GLU A 17 -3.91 11.56 -0.93
C GLU A 17 -4.92 12.70 -1.09
N ARG A 18 -5.03 13.54 -0.06
CA ARG A 18 -5.76 14.81 -0.11
C ARG A 18 -4.95 15.86 0.63
N LYS A 19 -4.54 16.92 -0.08
CA LYS A 19 -3.75 18.04 0.49
C LYS A 19 -2.51 17.57 1.27
N GLY A 20 -1.76 16.60 0.72
CA GLY A 20 -0.57 16.04 1.36
C GLY A 20 -0.82 15.09 2.54
N ARG A 21 -2.08 14.76 2.85
CA ARG A 21 -2.46 13.78 3.88
C ARG A 21 -3.00 12.50 3.24
N TYR A 22 -2.62 11.37 3.83
CA TYR A 22 -3.06 10.06 3.37
C TYR A 22 -4.18 9.52 4.26
N TYR A 23 -5.20 9.00 3.61
CA TYR A 23 -6.38 8.42 4.23
C TYR A 23 -6.57 6.99 3.76
N VAL A 24 -6.84 6.08 4.70
CA VAL A 24 -6.97 4.65 4.45
C VAL A 24 -8.45 4.28 4.31
N TYR A 25 -8.74 3.54 3.25
CA TYR A 25 -10.05 2.98 2.96
C TYR A 25 -9.93 1.46 2.79
N LYS A 26 -10.97 0.74 3.17
CA LYS A 26 -11.12 -0.70 2.92
C LYS A 26 -12.18 -0.92 1.84
N LEU A 27 -11.88 -1.78 0.88
CA LEU A 27 -12.79 -2.29 -0.11
C LEU A 27 -13.56 -3.45 0.50
N GLU A 28 -14.87 -3.29 0.63
CA GLU A 28 -15.75 -4.35 1.10
C GLU A 28 -16.79 -4.64 0.01
N THR A 29 -16.97 -5.91 -0.32
CA THR A 29 -18.00 -6.32 -1.29
C THR A 29 -19.28 -6.59 -0.51
N ILE A 30 -20.28 -5.72 -0.69
CA ILE A 30 -21.59 -5.86 -0.06
C ILE A 30 -22.59 -6.06 -1.18
N ASN A 31 -23.27 -7.22 -1.18
CA ASN A 31 -24.30 -7.54 -2.17
C ASN A 31 -23.79 -7.50 -3.63
N GLY A 32 -22.54 -7.95 -3.87
CA GLY A 32 -21.91 -7.95 -5.19
C GLY A 32 -21.31 -6.60 -5.62
N GLU A 33 -21.56 -5.52 -4.90
CA GLU A 33 -20.98 -4.20 -5.15
C GLU A 33 -19.76 -3.94 -4.27
N VAL A 34 -18.68 -3.48 -4.88
CA VAL A 34 -17.47 -3.05 -4.17
C VAL A 34 -17.70 -1.65 -3.59
N LYS A 35 -17.74 -1.54 -2.26
CA LYS A 35 -17.88 -0.29 -1.53
C LYS A 35 -16.58 0.08 -0.82
N GLU A 36 -16.25 1.36 -0.88
CA GLU A 36 -15.11 1.91 -0.15
C GLU A 36 -15.57 2.38 1.23
N ARG A 37 -15.05 1.75 2.27
CA ARG A 37 -15.28 2.12 3.67
C ARG A 37 -14.08 2.90 4.19
N TYR A 38 -14.31 4.11 4.68
CA TYR A 38 -13.27 4.87 5.37
C TYR A 38 -12.86 4.16 6.66
N VAL A 39 -11.54 4.03 6.87
CA VAL A 39 -10.98 3.42 8.09
C VAL A 39 -10.48 4.54 9.01
N ALA A 40 -9.42 5.23 8.61
CA ALA A 40 -8.76 6.26 9.41
C ALA A 40 -7.70 7.03 8.59
N PRO A 41 -7.16 8.14 9.10
CA PRO A 41 -5.91 8.72 8.59
C PRO A 41 -4.76 7.71 8.71
N LEU A 42 -3.84 7.73 7.74
CA LEU A 42 -2.70 6.80 7.74
C LEU A 42 -1.85 6.90 9.02
N ILE A 43 -1.66 8.11 9.53
CA ILE A 43 -0.82 8.34 10.71
C ILE A 43 -1.38 7.64 11.94
N ASP A 44 -2.69 7.72 12.17
CA ASP A 44 -3.38 7.07 13.28
C ASP A 44 -3.30 5.54 13.19
N VAL A 45 -3.39 4.98 11.98
CA VAL A 45 -3.24 3.53 11.73
C VAL A 45 -1.82 3.08 12.09
N VAL A 46 -0.81 3.83 11.66
CA VAL A 46 0.60 3.52 11.94
C VAL A 46 0.91 3.66 13.43
N GLU A 47 0.43 4.72 14.08
CA GLU A 47 0.64 4.95 15.51
C GLU A 47 -0.03 3.85 16.35
N THR A 48 -1.24 3.44 15.99
CA THR A 48 -1.94 2.33 16.63
C THR A 48 -1.16 1.02 16.46
N TYR A 49 -0.63 0.75 15.26
CA TYR A 49 0.18 -0.44 15.01
C TYR A 49 1.46 -0.44 15.86
N ILE A 50 2.22 0.67 15.88
CA ILE A 50 3.43 0.81 16.69
C ILE A 50 3.11 0.62 18.18
N LYS A 51 2.01 1.21 18.66
CA LYS A 51 1.58 1.11 20.06
C LYS A 51 1.23 -0.34 20.45
N ILE A 52 0.53 -1.06 19.57
CA ILE A 52 0.21 -2.49 19.79
C ILE A 52 1.49 -3.33 19.80
N MET A 53 2.41 -3.08 18.86
CA MET A 53 3.69 -3.78 18.77
C MET A 53 4.61 -3.50 19.97
N GLY A 54 4.61 -2.27 20.48
CA GLY A 54 5.37 -1.88 21.67
C GLY A 54 4.77 -2.41 22.99
N ALA A 55 3.47 -2.73 23.01
CA ALA A 55 2.76 -3.24 24.18
C ALA A 55 2.91 -4.76 24.41
N GLY A 56 3.86 -5.42 23.73
CA GLY A 56 4.17 -6.84 23.97
C GLY A 56 3.23 -7.84 23.28
N VAL A 57 2.42 -7.40 22.32
CA VAL A 57 1.70 -8.32 21.42
C VAL A 57 2.71 -8.95 20.49
N VAL A 58 2.91 -10.27 20.60
CA VAL A 58 3.80 -11.03 19.72
C VAL A 58 3.35 -10.80 18.28
N PRO A 59 4.20 -10.23 17.40
CA PRO A 59 3.80 -10.01 16.03
C PRO A 59 3.49 -11.36 15.35
N PRO A 60 2.50 -11.40 14.44
CA PRO A 60 2.37 -12.53 13.52
C PRO A 60 3.68 -12.72 12.76
N GLN A 61 4.02 -13.97 12.43
CA GLN A 61 5.36 -14.39 11.99
C GLN A 61 5.94 -13.59 10.81
N TRP A 62 5.09 -12.94 9.99
CA TRP A 62 5.51 -12.05 8.90
C TRP A 62 6.14 -10.72 9.37
N ALA A 63 5.85 -10.23 10.57
CA ALA A 63 6.42 -8.99 11.10
C ALA A 63 7.79 -9.18 11.76
N ARG A 64 8.27 -10.43 11.91
CA ARG A 64 9.54 -10.74 12.60
C ARG A 64 10.74 -10.94 11.66
N TRP A 65 10.50 -11.22 10.38
CA TRP A 65 11.56 -11.70 9.47
C TRP A 65 11.92 -10.76 8.30
N ASP A 66 11.06 -9.78 7.96
CA ASP A 66 11.18 -9.11 6.65
C ASP A 66 11.60 -7.63 6.69
N LEU A 67 11.68 -7.00 7.88
CA LEU A 67 12.07 -5.57 7.99
C LEU A 67 13.58 -5.32 7.87
N ASN A 68 14.37 -6.37 7.63
CA ASN A 68 15.74 -6.24 7.18
C ASN A 68 15.90 -7.16 5.96
N PRO A 69 15.45 -6.74 4.76
CA PRO A 69 15.92 -7.40 3.56
C PRO A 69 17.43 -7.26 3.63
N GLY A 70 18.13 -8.38 3.84
CA GLY A 70 19.59 -8.36 3.94
C GLY A 70 20.18 -7.53 2.79
N PRO A 71 21.34 -6.90 3.00
CA PRO A 71 21.91 -5.94 2.05
C PRO A 71 21.77 -6.49 0.61
N PRO A 72 21.24 -5.69 -0.32
CA PRO A 72 20.89 -6.19 -1.65
C PRO A 72 22.12 -6.86 -2.26
N PRO A 73 21.96 -8.01 -2.96
CA PRO A 73 23.07 -8.66 -3.61
C PRO A 73 23.76 -7.63 -4.52
N ARG A 74 25.07 -7.51 -4.36
CA ARG A 74 25.87 -6.67 -5.26
C ARG A 74 25.78 -7.30 -6.65
N GLN A 75 25.14 -6.58 -7.57
CA GLN A 75 25.16 -6.70 -9.05
C GLN A 75 23.87 -7.19 -9.73
N GLY A 76 23.37 -6.33 -10.63
CA GLY A 76 22.84 -6.73 -11.94
C GLY A 76 21.33 -6.94 -12.04
N GLY A 77 20.55 -5.87 -12.16
CA GLY A 77 19.13 -5.95 -12.56
C GLY A 77 18.66 -4.65 -13.21
N VAL A 78 18.64 -4.64 -14.54
CA VAL A 78 18.19 -3.51 -15.36
C VAL A 78 16.71 -3.20 -15.09
N LEU A 79 16.38 -1.92 -14.86
CA LEU A 79 15.01 -1.41 -14.77
C LEU A 79 14.32 -1.50 -16.15
N THR A 80 13.53 -2.54 -16.40
CA THR A 80 12.54 -2.48 -17.50
C THR A 80 11.34 -1.66 -17.04
N ARG A 81 11.18 -0.48 -17.67
CA ARG A 81 10.00 0.37 -17.58
C ARG A 81 8.79 -0.41 -18.11
N LEU A 82 7.70 -0.42 -17.36
CA LEU A 82 6.44 -1.05 -17.77
C LEU A 82 5.51 0.03 -18.34
N ASP A 83 5.90 0.57 -19.50
CA ASP A 83 5.09 1.47 -20.33
C ASP A 83 5.51 1.29 -21.79
N ASP A 84 5.06 0.18 -22.41
CA ASP A 84 4.89 0.08 -23.86
C ASP A 84 3.79 -0.98 -24.10
N GLY A 85 2.62 -0.51 -24.54
CA GLY A 85 1.52 -1.36 -24.98
C GLY A 85 1.87 -2.16 -26.26
N PRO A 86 0.99 -3.05 -26.72
CA PRO A 86 1.29 -3.90 -27.86
C PRO A 86 1.37 -3.08 -29.15
N ILE A 87 2.51 -3.16 -29.85
CA ILE A 87 2.64 -2.72 -31.24
C ILE A 87 1.91 -3.75 -32.12
N ILE A 88 0.75 -3.38 -32.63
CA ILE A 88 0.04 -4.09 -33.70
C ILE A 88 0.73 -3.71 -35.02
N ILE A 89 1.19 -4.71 -35.77
CA ILE A 89 1.78 -4.55 -37.11
C ILE A 89 0.71 -4.98 -38.12
N PHE A 90 0.32 -4.08 -39.05
CA PHE A 90 -0.31 -4.41 -40.33
C PHE A 90 0.67 -4.06 -41.44
#